data_AF-A0A958LPT6-F1
#
_entry.id   AF-A0A958LPT6-F1
#
_cell.length_a   1.000
_cell.length_b   1.000
_cell.length_c   1.000
_cell.angle_alpha   90.00
_cell.angle_beta   90.00
_cell.angle_gamma   90.00
#
_symmetry.space_group_name_H-M   'P 1'
#
loop_
_entity.id
_entity.type
_entity.pdbx_description
1 polymer ?
#
loop_
_entity_poly.entity_id
_entity_poly.type
_entity_poly.pdbx_seq_one_letter_code
_entity_poly.pdbx_strand_id
1 'polypeptide(L)'
;MNHNRPKDLHQLFERARQAPLDPPPYMGTRVVAALRSRGQKKRLWFWQALSFTSLGATLCLAWILFQAPATQFEAQVDNPYVVRVELNELTDQQYVEAEIVLPAGVEFYSKNHPELSAQRSIRLVWNQETGKPFLPFVIKGAEDGKKQILVKFFNQENRMISSRQIAIEFLAAVEKG
;
A
#
# COMPACT_ATOMS: atom_id res chain seq x y z
N MET A 1 -52.32 -23.29 75.04
CA MET A 1 -52.17 -21.82 74.98
C MET A 1 -51.59 -21.45 73.62
N ASN A 2 -52.42 -21.13 72.63
CA ASN A 2 -51.98 -20.77 71.28
C ASN A 2 -51.66 -19.28 71.20
N HIS A 3 -50.39 -18.95 70.89
CA HIS A 3 -49.92 -17.59 70.63
C HIS A 3 -50.41 -17.10 69.26
N ASN A 4 -51.50 -16.32 69.25
CA ASN A 4 -51.91 -15.54 68.09
C ASN A 4 -51.00 -14.31 67.92
N ARG A 5 -49.90 -14.45 67.17
CA ARG A 5 -49.27 -13.35 66.42
C ARG A 5 -48.94 -13.92 65.03
N PRO A 6 -49.44 -13.33 63.92
CA PRO A 6 -48.65 -12.28 63.25
C PRO A 6 -49.48 -11.32 62.34
N LYS A 7 -50.71 -10.92 62.70
CA LYS A 7 -51.47 -9.96 61.87
C LYS A 7 -51.11 -8.49 62.16
N ASP A 8 -50.77 -8.17 63.41
CA ASP A 8 -50.43 -6.80 63.80
C ASP A 8 -49.09 -6.31 63.27
N LEU A 9 -48.10 -7.20 63.12
CA LEU A 9 -46.79 -6.83 62.57
C LEU A 9 -46.90 -6.42 61.10
N HIS A 10 -47.68 -7.16 60.31
CA HIS A 10 -47.90 -6.80 58.91
C HIS A 10 -48.56 -5.43 58.76
N GLN A 11 -49.53 -5.10 59.63
CA GLN A 11 -50.18 -3.79 59.64
C GLN A 11 -49.24 -2.66 60.09
N LEU A 12 -48.30 -2.95 61.00
CA LEU A 12 -47.26 -2.00 61.41
C LEU A 12 -46.27 -1.71 60.26
N PHE A 13 -45.86 -2.74 59.51
CA PHE A 13 -44.98 -2.56 58.34
C PHE A 13 -45.68 -1.83 57.19
N GLU A 14 -46.96 -2.12 56.92
CA GLU A 14 -47.77 -1.39 55.94
C GLU A 14 -47.89 0.10 56.30
N ARG A 15 -48.14 0.43 57.58
CA ARG A 15 -48.16 1.83 58.04
C ARG A 15 -46.79 2.51 57.93
N ALA A 16 -45.71 1.82 58.29
CA ALA A 16 -44.36 2.36 58.18
C ALA A 16 -43.94 2.59 56.71
N ARG A 17 -44.44 1.77 55.78
CA ARG A 17 -44.17 1.90 54.34
C ARG A 17 -44.94 3.04 53.68
N GLN A 18 -46.08 3.43 54.25
CA GLN A 18 -46.91 4.55 53.76
C GLN A 18 -46.48 5.92 54.31
N ALA A 19 -45.53 5.97 55.24
CA ALA A 19 -44.96 7.24 55.68
C ALA A 19 -44.16 7.89 54.52
N PRO A 20 -44.49 9.12 54.09
CA PRO A 20 -43.75 9.80 53.05
C PRO A 20 -42.34 10.10 53.56
N LEU A 21 -41.38 9.27 53.15
CA LEU A 21 -39.96 9.54 53.35
C LEU A 21 -39.54 10.56 52.31
N ASP A 22 -39.43 11.83 52.72
CA ASP A 22 -38.79 12.83 51.88
C ASP A 22 -37.35 12.38 51.59
N PRO A 23 -36.98 12.22 50.31
CA PRO A 23 -35.64 11.78 49.98
C PRO A 23 -34.65 12.84 50.48
N PRO A 24 -33.54 12.42 51.11
CA PRO A 24 -32.59 13.36 51.66
C PRO A 24 -32.02 14.27 50.56
N PRO A 25 -31.74 15.55 50.86
CA PRO A 25 -31.40 16.58 49.85
C PRO A 25 -30.16 16.25 48.99
N TYR A 26 -29.32 15.31 49.44
CA TYR A 26 -28.12 14.83 48.75
C TYR A 26 -28.35 13.62 47.82
N MET A 27 -29.56 13.05 47.76
CA MET A 27 -29.87 11.99 46.79
C MET A 27 -29.98 12.53 45.36
N GLY A 28 -30.57 13.71 45.18
CA GLY A 28 -30.73 14.34 43.85
C GLY A 28 -29.38 14.59 43.17
N THR A 29 -28.40 15.09 43.92
CA THR A 29 -27.04 15.35 43.41
C THR A 29 -26.30 14.06 43.03
N ARG A 30 -26.47 12.98 43.81
CA ARG A 30 -25.88 11.66 43.47
C ARG A 30 -26.51 11.04 42.22
N VAL A 31 -27.83 11.15 42.06
CA VAL A 31 -28.53 10.64 40.88
C VAL A 31 -28.11 11.42 39.63
N VAL A 32 -28.02 12.75 39.72
CA VAL A 32 -27.57 13.59 38.61
C VAL A 32 -26.10 13.32 38.25
N ALA A 33 -25.22 13.13 39.24
CA ALA A 33 -23.82 12.76 38.99
C ALA A 33 -23.68 11.36 38.34
N ALA A 34 -24.49 10.39 38.76
CA ALA A 34 -24.54 9.06 38.16
C ALA A 34 -25.04 9.10 36.71
N LEU A 35 -26.02 9.94 36.39
CA LEU A 35 -26.51 10.18 35.04
C LEU A 35 -25.46 10.83 34.14
N ARG A 36 -24.75 11.86 34.64
CA ARG A 36 -23.68 12.56 33.90
C ARG A 36 -22.50 11.64 33.57
N SER A 37 -22.08 10.81 34.53
CA SER A 37 -20.95 9.89 34.34
C SER A 37 -21.25 8.77 33.32
N ARG A 38 -22.51 8.32 33.20
CA ARG A 38 -22.92 7.37 32.15
C ARG A 38 -22.86 7.98 30.74
N GLY A 39 -23.21 9.25 30.58
CA GLY A 39 -23.13 9.95 29.30
C GLY A 39 -21.69 10.22 28.84
N GLN A 40 -20.81 10.63 29.77
CA GLN A 40 -19.41 10.93 29.44
C GLN A 40 -18.60 9.70 29.03
N LYS A 41 -18.81 8.54 29.68
CA LYS A 41 -18.10 7.31 29.31
C LYS A 41 -18.41 6.85 27.89
N LYS A 42 -19.68 6.94 27.45
CA LYS A 42 -20.07 6.58 26.08
C LYS A 42 -19.46 7.52 25.05
N ARG A 43 -19.42 8.83 25.34
CA ARG A 43 -18.82 9.83 24.47
C ARG A 43 -17.32 9.60 24.31
N LEU A 44 -16.59 9.37 25.40
CA LEU A 44 -15.14 9.07 25.35
C LEU A 44 -14.86 7.81 24.52
N TRP A 45 -15.65 6.76 24.70
CA TRP A 45 -15.48 5.51 23.95
C TRP A 45 -15.77 5.70 22.45
N PHE A 46 -16.77 6.51 22.10
CA PHE A 46 -17.05 6.88 20.71
C PHE A 46 -15.88 7.63 20.06
N TRP A 47 -15.28 8.62 20.76
CA TRP A 47 -14.12 9.36 20.25
C TRP A 47 -12.87 8.48 20.12
N GLN A 48 -12.65 7.55 21.06
CA GLN A 48 -11.57 6.58 20.98
C GLN A 48 -11.75 5.62 19.79
N ALA A 49 -12.95 5.08 19.60
CA ALA A 49 -13.27 4.21 18.46
C ALA A 49 -13.07 4.94 17.11
N LEU A 50 -13.43 6.22 17.03
CA LEU A 50 -13.23 7.05 15.84
C LEU A 50 -11.74 7.26 15.52
N SER A 51 -10.90 7.51 16.53
CA SER A 51 -9.46 7.64 16.33
C SER A 51 -8.78 6.35 15.89
N PHE A 52 -9.21 5.18 16.39
CA PHE A 52 -8.64 3.89 15.96
C PHE A 52 -9.04 3.52 14.53
N THR A 53 -10.29 3.80 14.15
CA THR A 53 -10.77 3.53 12.79
C THR A 53 -10.11 4.44 11.75
N SER A 54 -9.90 5.72 12.06
CA SER A 54 -9.18 6.62 11.15
C SER A 54 -7.72 6.19 10.95
N LEU A 55 -7.05 5.78 12.03
CA LEU A 55 -5.64 5.40 11.99
C LEU A 55 -5.44 4.08 11.21
N GLY A 56 -6.36 3.13 11.37
CA GLY A 56 -6.39 1.90 10.56
C GLY A 56 -6.61 2.18 9.07
N ALA A 57 -7.56 3.04 8.73
CA ALA A 57 -7.83 3.41 7.33
C ALA A 57 -6.62 4.07 6.66
N THR A 58 -5.92 4.98 7.36
CA THR A 58 -4.70 5.62 6.83
C THR A 58 -3.57 4.62 6.64
N LEU A 59 -3.42 3.64 7.53
CA LEU A 59 -2.38 2.61 7.43
C LEU A 59 -2.64 1.66 6.24
N CYS A 60 -3.89 1.27 6.02
CA CYS A 60 -4.28 0.48 4.85
C CYS A 60 -4.04 1.24 3.54
N LEU A 61 -4.39 2.53 3.47
CA LEU A 61 -4.14 3.37 2.30
C LEU A 61 -2.63 3.52 2.03
N ALA A 62 -1.84 3.79 3.06
CA ALA A 62 -0.38 3.90 2.93
C ALA A 62 0.24 2.58 2.43
N TRP A 63 -0.26 1.43 2.90
CA TRP A 63 0.22 0.12 2.46
C TRP A 63 -0.09 -0.16 0.98
N ILE A 64 -1.30 0.17 0.52
CA ILE A 64 -1.69 0.01 -0.89
C ILE A 64 -0.83 0.90 -1.79
N LEU A 65 -0.61 2.16 -1.40
CA LEU A 65 0.23 3.08 -2.16
C LEU A 65 1.70 2.64 -2.21
N PHE A 66 2.20 1.98 -1.16
CA PHE A 66 3.56 1.44 -1.14
C PHE A 66 3.75 0.21 -2.05
N GLN A 67 2.69 -0.53 -2.37
CA GLN A 67 2.73 -1.69 -3.28
C GLN A 67 2.45 -1.35 -4.75
N ALA A 68 2.02 -0.13 -5.06
CA ALA A 68 1.82 0.28 -6.45
C ALA A 68 3.17 0.26 -7.20
N PRO A 69 3.35 -0.54 -8.27
CA PRO A 69 4.60 -0.56 -9.01
C PRO A 69 4.86 0.83 -9.60
N ALA A 70 5.98 1.44 -9.22
CA ALA A 70 6.24 2.86 -9.36
C ALA A 70 6.36 3.40 -10.80
N THR A 71 6.38 2.56 -11.83
CA THR A 71 6.48 3.02 -13.23
C THR A 71 5.93 1.95 -14.18
N GLN A 72 4.65 2.08 -14.56
CA GLN A 72 4.11 1.31 -15.69
C GLN A 72 4.39 2.11 -16.97
N PHE A 73 5.32 1.64 -17.79
CA PHE A 73 5.54 2.20 -19.12
C PHE A 73 4.57 1.53 -20.09
N GLU A 74 3.68 2.30 -20.70
CA GLU A 74 2.80 1.81 -21.76
C GLU A 74 3.51 1.91 -23.12
N ALA A 75 3.52 0.81 -23.86
CA ALA A 75 4.05 0.70 -25.22
C ALA A 75 3.00 0.04 -26.12
N GLN A 76 3.01 0.32 -27.42
CA GLN A 76 2.12 -0.38 -28.36
C GLN A 76 2.81 -1.63 -28.92
N VAL A 77 2.05 -2.70 -29.12
CA VAL A 77 2.52 -3.89 -29.86
C VAL A 77 2.95 -3.46 -31.26
N ASP A 78 4.00 -4.11 -31.76
CA ASP A 78 4.62 -3.84 -33.05
C ASP A 78 5.25 -2.46 -33.27
N ASN A 79 5.23 -1.57 -32.27
CA ASN A 79 5.87 -0.26 -32.37
C ASN A 79 7.18 -0.20 -31.57
N PRO A 80 8.26 0.33 -32.16
CA PRO A 80 9.54 0.44 -31.46
C PRO A 80 9.43 1.47 -30.33
N TYR A 81 9.83 1.05 -29.14
CA TYR A 81 9.77 1.85 -27.92
C TYR A 81 11.16 2.05 -27.32
N VAL A 82 11.48 3.27 -26.93
CA VAL A 82 12.79 3.62 -26.35
C VAL A 82 12.70 3.53 -24.82
N VAL A 83 13.39 2.56 -24.24
CA VAL A 83 13.54 2.42 -22.79
C VAL A 83 14.76 3.24 -22.36
N ARG A 84 14.59 4.05 -21.32
CA ARG A 84 15.68 4.82 -20.70
C ARG A 84 15.86 4.34 -19.27
N VAL A 85 17.05 3.82 -18.97
CA VAL A 85 17.38 3.37 -17.61
C VAL A 85 18.26 4.41 -16.96
N GLU A 86 17.73 5.11 -15.96
CA GLU A 86 18.48 6.15 -15.23
C GLU A 86 19.59 5.53 -14.38
N LEU A 87 20.80 6.10 -14.48
CA LEU A 87 22.01 5.65 -13.79
C LEU A 87 22.37 6.55 -12.60
N ASN A 88 21.53 7.55 -12.30
CA ASN A 88 21.81 8.58 -11.29
C ASN A 88 21.94 8.02 -9.86
N GLU A 89 21.31 6.90 -9.55
CA GLU A 89 21.41 6.22 -8.25
C GLU A 89 22.70 5.38 -8.12
N LEU A 90 23.46 5.27 -9.21
CA LEU A 90 24.53 4.31 -9.41
C LEU A 90 25.91 5.00 -9.55
N THR A 91 26.00 6.31 -9.26
CA THR A 91 27.20 7.12 -9.56
C THR A 91 28.42 6.77 -8.71
N ASP A 92 28.23 6.21 -7.51
CA ASP A 92 29.32 5.87 -6.59
C ASP A 92 30.00 4.52 -6.87
N GLN A 93 29.42 3.69 -7.74
CA GLN A 93 29.93 2.37 -8.07
C GLN A 93 30.49 2.37 -9.50
N GLN A 94 31.69 1.81 -9.70
CA GLN A 94 32.35 1.75 -10.99
C GLN A 94 31.70 0.70 -11.90
N TYR A 95 30.61 1.10 -12.56
CA TYR A 95 29.95 0.31 -13.60
C TYR A 95 30.69 0.40 -14.92
N VAL A 96 30.91 -0.76 -15.55
CA VAL A 96 31.56 -0.84 -16.87
C VAL A 96 30.68 -1.52 -17.90
N GLU A 97 29.80 -2.44 -17.48
CA GLU A 97 28.93 -3.16 -18.42
C GLU A 97 27.49 -3.27 -17.89
N ALA A 98 26.53 -3.23 -18.81
CA ALA A 98 25.13 -3.53 -18.56
C ALA A 98 24.66 -4.67 -19.47
N GLU A 99 24.07 -5.71 -18.88
CA GLU A 99 23.40 -6.80 -19.61
C GLU A 99 21.89 -6.58 -19.54
N ILE A 100 21.28 -6.33 -20.69
CA ILE A 100 19.83 -6.22 -20.82
C ILE A 100 19.31 -7.60 -21.22
N VAL A 101 18.38 -8.14 -20.45
CA VAL A 101 17.73 -9.44 -20.71
C VAL A 101 16.25 -9.19 -20.95
N LEU A 102 15.79 -9.56 -22.15
CA LEU A 102 14.41 -9.42 -22.57
C LEU A 102 13.60 -10.68 -22.25
N PRO A 103 12.34 -10.54 -21.81
CA PRO A 103 11.43 -11.66 -21.63
C PRO A 103 10.92 -12.18 -22.99
N ALA A 104 10.20 -13.31 -22.97
CA ALA A 104 9.53 -13.83 -24.14
C ALA A 104 8.46 -12.85 -24.66
N GLY A 105 8.36 -12.74 -25.99
CA GLY A 105 7.46 -11.80 -26.68
C GLY A 105 7.97 -10.35 -26.75
N VAL A 106 9.21 -10.08 -26.31
CA VAL A 106 9.88 -8.79 -26.48
C VAL A 106 11.20 -9.00 -27.21
N GLU A 107 11.50 -8.13 -28.16
CA GLU A 107 12.68 -8.19 -29.03
C GLU A 107 13.41 -6.85 -29.06
N PHE A 108 14.73 -6.88 -29.29
CA PHE A 108 15.48 -5.66 -29.56
C PHE A 108 15.16 -5.13 -30.95
N TYR A 109 15.06 -3.81 -31.08
CA TYR A 109 14.83 -3.17 -32.36
C TYR A 109 16.01 -2.28 -32.75
N SER A 110 16.59 -2.54 -33.92
CA SER A 110 17.57 -1.65 -34.53
C SER A 110 17.40 -1.68 -36.04
N LYS A 111 17.35 -0.50 -36.66
CA LYS A 111 17.31 -0.39 -38.13
C LYS A 111 18.64 -0.78 -38.77
N ASN A 112 19.74 -0.54 -38.06
CA ASN A 112 21.09 -0.76 -38.58
C ASN A 112 21.60 -2.17 -38.29
N HIS A 113 21.05 -2.83 -37.27
CA HIS A 113 21.47 -4.14 -36.77
C HIS A 113 20.24 -5.04 -36.55
N PRO A 114 19.55 -5.48 -37.63
CA PRO A 114 18.36 -6.32 -37.51
C PRO A 114 18.65 -7.66 -36.83
N GLU A 115 19.89 -8.15 -36.87
CA GLU A 115 20.34 -9.37 -36.19
C GLU A 115 20.12 -9.35 -34.67
N LEU A 116 19.97 -8.17 -34.07
CA LEU A 116 19.71 -8.02 -32.64
C LEU A 116 18.32 -8.49 -32.22
N SER A 117 17.34 -8.53 -33.14
CA SER A 117 15.97 -8.98 -32.79
C SER A 117 15.92 -10.44 -32.35
N ALA A 118 16.84 -11.26 -32.88
CA ALA A 118 16.96 -12.67 -32.49
C ALA A 118 17.63 -12.87 -31.12
N GLN A 119 18.29 -11.84 -30.57
CA GLN A 119 18.99 -11.93 -29.29
C GLN A 119 18.05 -11.70 -28.12
N ARG A 120 18.16 -12.55 -27.09
CA ARG A 120 17.42 -12.37 -25.82
C ARG A 120 18.17 -11.49 -24.83
N SER A 121 19.48 -11.38 -24.99
CA SER A 121 20.30 -10.50 -24.16
C SER A 121 21.35 -9.78 -24.96
N ILE A 122 21.63 -8.53 -24.57
CA ILE A 122 22.69 -7.72 -25.13
C ILE A 122 23.53 -7.18 -23.98
N ARG A 123 24.85 -7.29 -24.12
CA ARG A 123 25.80 -6.61 -23.24
C ARG A 123 26.25 -5.32 -23.89
N LEU A 124 26.09 -4.23 -23.15
CA LEU A 124 26.52 -2.91 -23.56
C LEU A 124 27.66 -2.47 -22.64
N VAL A 125 28.81 -2.19 -23.24
CA VAL A 125 29.93 -1.57 -22.54
C VAL A 125 29.60 -0.10 -22.35
N TRP A 126 29.47 0.32 -21.11
CA TRP A 126 29.15 1.68 -20.76
C TRP A 126 30.44 2.48 -20.64
N ASN A 127 30.73 3.29 -21.66
CA ASN A 127 31.79 4.27 -21.54
C ASN A 127 31.25 5.51 -20.81
N GLN A 128 31.67 5.70 -19.55
CA GLN A 128 31.32 6.86 -18.73
C GLN A 128 31.65 8.20 -19.41
N GLU A 129 32.60 8.22 -20.35
CA GLU A 129 32.99 9.40 -21.12
C GLU A 129 31.87 9.94 -22.03
N THR A 130 30.85 9.14 -22.34
CA THR A 130 29.71 9.61 -23.16
C THR A 130 28.75 10.55 -22.42
N GLY A 131 28.90 10.72 -21.11
CA GLY A 131 28.25 11.79 -20.33
C GLY A 131 26.72 11.74 -20.21
N LYS A 132 26.06 10.68 -20.70
CA LYS A 132 24.60 10.55 -20.61
C LYS A 132 24.20 9.92 -19.28
N PRO A 133 23.27 10.48 -18.50
CA PRO A 133 22.87 9.90 -17.20
C PRO A 133 21.95 8.67 -17.31
N PHE A 134 21.78 8.12 -18.52
CA PHE A 134 20.87 7.00 -18.78
C PHE A 134 21.41 6.09 -19.87
N LEU A 135 21.04 4.81 -19.78
CA LEU A 135 21.27 3.80 -20.81
C LEU A 135 20.02 3.69 -21.71
N PRO A 136 20.04 4.18 -22.96
CA PRO A 136 18.94 4.00 -23.89
C PRO A 136 19.06 2.70 -24.67
N PHE A 137 17.97 1.97 -24.81
CA PHE A 137 17.85 0.88 -25.78
C PHE A 137 16.43 0.83 -26.35
N VAL A 138 16.28 0.22 -27.52
CA VAL A 138 14.99 0.17 -28.22
C VAL A 138 14.50 -1.27 -28.26
N ILE A 139 13.23 -1.44 -27.92
CA ILE A 139 12.55 -2.73 -27.91
C ILE A 139 11.30 -2.67 -28.76
N LYS A 140 10.80 -3.84 -29.14
CA LYS A 140 9.51 -4.04 -29.80
C LYS A 140 8.80 -5.21 -29.13
N GLY A 141 7.52 -5.03 -28.80
CA GLY A 141 6.67 -6.10 -28.29
C GLY A 141 5.99 -6.83 -29.44
N ALA A 142 6.01 -8.16 -29.40
CA ALA A 142 5.30 -9.03 -30.35
C ALA A 142 3.90 -9.43 -29.85
N GLU A 143 3.67 -9.34 -28.55
CA GLU A 143 2.42 -9.72 -27.88
C GLU A 143 1.99 -8.63 -26.92
N ASP A 144 0.70 -8.53 -26.67
CA ASP A 144 0.13 -7.67 -25.64
C ASP A 144 0.39 -8.23 -24.23
N GLY A 145 0.30 -7.34 -23.25
CA GLY A 145 0.39 -7.65 -21.83
C GLY A 145 1.64 -7.12 -21.13
N LYS A 146 1.73 -7.46 -19.84
CA LYS A 146 2.77 -6.97 -18.93
C LYS A 146 4.02 -7.83 -19.04
N LYS A 147 5.13 -7.20 -19.38
CA LYS A 147 6.44 -7.83 -19.55
C LYS A 147 7.44 -7.14 -18.62
N GLN A 148 8.40 -7.91 -18.11
CA GLN A 148 9.45 -7.40 -17.21
C GLN A 148 10.81 -7.56 -17.88
N ILE A 149 11.51 -6.45 -18.06
CA ILE A 149 12.88 -6.42 -18.58
C ILE A 149 13.85 -6.38 -17.41
N LEU A 150 14.84 -7.26 -17.44
CA LEU A 150 15.87 -7.30 -16.41
C LEU A 150 17.14 -6.64 -16.95
N VAL A 151 17.63 -5.63 -16.24
CA VAL A 151 18.89 -4.95 -16.55
C VAL A 151 19.86 -5.25 -15.42
N LYS A 152 20.96 -5.93 -15.72
CA LYS A 152 22.02 -6.26 -14.78
C LYS A 152 23.21 -5.37 -15.03
N PHE A 153 23.87 -4.94 -13.97
CA PHE A 153 25.03 -4.06 -14.05
C PHE A 153 26.26 -4.76 -13.46
N PHE A 154 27.40 -4.66 -14.15
CA PHE A 154 28.64 -5.35 -13.81
C PHE A 154 29.80 -4.37 -13.61
N ASN A 155 30.73 -4.74 -12.72
CA ASN A 155 32.01 -4.04 -12.53
C ASN A 155 33.08 -4.52 -13.53
N GLN A 156 34.29 -3.96 -13.44
CA GLN A 156 35.47 -4.36 -14.21
C GLN A 156 35.87 -5.84 -14.02
N GLU A 157 35.55 -6.43 -12.86
CA GLU A 157 35.80 -7.85 -12.56
C GLU A 157 34.67 -8.77 -13.07
N ASN A 158 33.72 -8.26 -13.87
CA ASN A 158 32.55 -8.97 -14.36
C ASN A 158 31.67 -9.56 -13.22
N ARG A 159 31.68 -8.92 -12.05
CA ARG A 159 30.79 -9.22 -10.93
C ARG A 159 29.54 -8.36 -11.02
N MET A 160 28.39 -8.98 -10.85
CA MET A 160 27.10 -8.29 -10.81
C MET A 160 27.01 -7.43 -9.55
N ILE A 161 26.89 -6.12 -9.71
CA ILE A 161 26.77 -5.16 -8.60
C ILE A 161 25.29 -4.92 -8.28
N SER A 162 24.47 -4.76 -9.32
CA SER A 162 23.07 -4.36 -9.20
C SER A 162 22.23 -4.98 -10.32
N SER A 163 20.93 -5.10 -10.06
CA SER A 163 19.94 -5.49 -11.06
C SER A 163 18.66 -4.67 -10.89
N ARG A 164 18.07 -4.26 -12.00
CA ARG A 164 16.82 -3.50 -12.03
C ARG A 164 15.81 -4.20 -12.93
N GLN A 165 14.59 -4.31 -12.45
CA GLN A 165 13.46 -4.81 -13.24
C GLN A 165 12.63 -3.62 -13.71
N ILE A 166 12.30 -3.61 -14.99
CA ILE A 166 11.51 -2.56 -15.64
C ILE A 166 10.23 -3.22 -16.15
N ALA A 167 9.09 -2.80 -15.62
CA ALA A 167 7.79 -3.28 -16.05
C ALA A 167 7.29 -2.44 -17.23
N ILE A 168 6.93 -3.11 -18.33
CA ILE A 168 6.39 -2.49 -19.54
C ILE A 168 5.08 -3.21 -19.89
N GLU A 169 4.04 -2.44 -20.15
CA GLU A 169 2.75 -2.93 -20.59
C GLU A 169 2.58 -2.68 -22.08
N PHE A 170 2.49 -3.75 -22.85
CA PHE A 170 2.23 -3.68 -24.28
C PHE A 170 0.73 -3.71 -24.55
N LEU A 171 0.21 -2.64 -25.14
CA LEU A 171 -1.18 -2.51 -25.53
C LEU A 171 -1.34 -2.94 -26.99
N ALA A 172 -2.40 -3.70 -27.28
CA ALA A 172 -2.74 -4.07 -28.64
C ALA A 172 -2.80 -2.83 -29.54
N ALA A 173 -2.28 -2.95 -30.77
CA ALA A 173 -2.38 -1.87 -31.74
C ALA A 173 -3.86 -1.57 -31.99
N VAL A 174 -4.29 -0.34 -31.68
CA VAL A 174 -5.65 0.10 -31.99
C VAL A 174 -5.72 0.24 -33.50
N GLU A 175 -6.33 -0.73 -34.18
CA GLU A 175 -6.73 -0.59 -35.59
C GLU A 175 -7.65 0.62 -35.68
N LYS A 176 -7.13 1.75 -36.16
CA LYS A 176 -7.95 2.89 -36.56
C LYS A 176 -8.68 2.48 -37.83
N GLY A 177 -9.93 2.04 -37.67
CA GLY A 177 -10.89 1.86 -38.76
C GLY A 177 -11.28 3.17 -39.43
#